data_AF-A0A925XPX3-F1
#
_entry.id   AF-A0A925XPX3-F1
#
_cell.length_a   1.000
_cell.length_b   1.000
_cell.length_c   1.000
_cell.angle_alpha   90.00
_cell.angle_beta   90.00
_cell.angle_gamma   90.00
#
_symmetry.space_group_name_H-M   'P 1'
#
loop_
_entity.id
_entity.type
_entity.pdbx_description
1 polymer ?
#
loop_
_entity_poly.entity_id
_entity_poly.type
_entity_poly.pdbx_seq_one_letter_code
_entity_poly.pdbx_strand_id
1 'polypeptide(L)'
;RSTAAEARTGDVDLQAIGKRLAAAVDSYEAVVSYIVDEYKRDIRSAFAGSVPYLKLAGIVHGGWQMARAALVATRRIGEGSDGEFSRAKLATARFFADHMLVTVPSLAESITGGSVGTLALAEDQF
;
A
#
# COMPACT_ATOMS: atom_id res chain seq x y z
N ARG A 1 -3.06 -10.44 4.06
CA ARG A 1 -4.42 -10.15 4.59
C ARG A 1 -4.57 -10.37 6.11
N SER A 2 -4.02 -11.43 6.71
CA SER A 2 -4.15 -11.71 8.17
C SER A 2 -3.76 -10.54 9.08
N THR A 3 -2.59 -9.92 8.87
CA THR A 3 -2.13 -8.76 9.68
C THR A 3 -3.13 -7.59 9.65
N ALA A 4 -3.76 -7.32 8.50
CA ALA A 4 -4.75 -6.26 8.40
C ALA A 4 -6.04 -6.60 9.17
N ALA A 5 -6.41 -7.88 9.23
CA ALA A 5 -7.54 -8.34 10.02
C ALA A 5 -7.25 -8.23 11.52
N GLU A 6 -6.08 -8.69 11.96
CA GLU A 6 -5.63 -8.58 13.36
C GLU A 6 -5.53 -7.12 13.83
N ALA A 7 -4.94 -6.23 13.03
CA ALA A 7 -4.88 -4.81 13.38
C ALA A 7 -6.28 -4.18 13.55
N ARG A 8 -7.28 -4.62 12.77
CA ARG A 8 -8.66 -4.12 12.88
C ARG A 8 -9.37 -4.52 14.17
N THR A 9 -8.84 -5.45 14.97
CA THR A 9 -9.41 -5.79 16.28
C THR A 9 -8.72 -5.08 17.44
N GLY A 10 -7.70 -4.25 17.16
CA GLY A 10 -6.94 -3.50 18.17
C GLY A 10 -7.59 -2.17 18.57
N ASP A 11 -6.78 -1.27 19.13
CA ASP A 11 -7.17 0.10 19.45
C ASP A 11 -7.43 0.96 18.20
N VAL A 12 -7.78 2.23 18.41
CA VAL A 12 -8.10 3.18 17.33
C VAL A 12 -6.97 3.36 16.30
N ASP A 13 -5.71 3.25 16.73
CA ASP A 13 -4.56 3.38 15.84
C ASP A 13 -4.37 2.13 14.99
N LEU A 14 -4.43 0.96 15.61
CA LEU A 14 -4.38 -0.31 14.90
C LEU A 14 -5.55 -0.48 13.92
N GLN A 15 -6.76 -0.05 14.31
CA GLN A 15 -7.94 -0.09 13.44
C GLN A 15 -7.76 0.74 12.17
N ALA A 16 -7.22 1.95 12.31
CA ALA A 16 -6.93 2.81 11.16
C ALA A 16 -5.85 2.21 10.26
N ILE A 17 -4.75 1.70 10.83
CA ILE A 17 -3.69 1.01 10.09
C ILE A 17 -4.26 -0.20 9.34
N GLY A 18 -5.05 -1.03 10.02
CA GLY A 18 -5.67 -2.22 9.44
C GLY A 18 -6.64 -1.90 8.30
N LYS A 19 -7.44 -0.83 8.44
CA LYS A 19 -8.34 -0.35 7.37
C LYS A 19 -7.56 0.07 6.12
N ARG A 20 -6.50 0.88 6.28
CA ARG A 20 -5.67 1.35 5.16
C ARG A 20 -4.92 0.20 4.49
N LEU A 21 -4.36 -0.71 5.29
CA LEU A 21 -3.65 -1.87 4.76
C LEU A 21 -4.58 -2.81 3.99
N ALA A 22 -5.82 -3.02 4.46
CA ALA A 22 -6.81 -3.84 3.75
C ALA A 22 -7.11 -3.26 2.35
N ALA A 23 -7.46 -1.98 2.27
CA ALA A 23 -7.73 -1.31 0.99
C ALA A 23 -6.51 -1.32 0.04
N ALA A 24 -5.31 -1.17 0.60
CA ALA A 24 -4.06 -1.22 -0.17
C ALA A 24 -3.79 -2.63 -0.73
N VAL A 25 -4.08 -3.69 0.04
CA VAL A 25 -3.96 -5.08 -0.45
C VAL A 25 -5.01 -5.37 -1.53
N ASP A 26 -6.25 -4.91 -1.37
CA ASP A 26 -7.30 -5.05 -2.40
C ASP A 26 -6.86 -4.41 -3.72
N SER A 27 -6.33 -3.19 -3.66
CA SER A 27 -5.82 -2.46 -4.83
C SER A 27 -4.61 -3.15 -5.46
N TYR A 28 -3.71 -3.70 -4.65
CA TYR A 28 -2.53 -4.40 -5.15
C TYR A 28 -2.89 -5.68 -5.90
N GLU A 29 -3.82 -6.48 -5.36
CA GLU A 29 -4.31 -7.69 -6.03
C GLU A 29 -4.98 -7.36 -7.37
N ALA A 30 -5.80 -6.30 -7.42
CA ALA A 30 -6.42 -5.84 -8.66
C ALA A 30 -5.39 -5.43 -9.72
N VAL A 31 -4.35 -4.69 -9.31
CA VAL A 31 -3.25 -4.29 -10.21
C VAL A 31 -2.46 -5.48 -10.72
N VAL A 32 -2.15 -6.46 -9.87
CA VAL A 32 -1.45 -7.68 -10.29
C VAL A 32 -2.28 -8.46 -11.31
N SER A 33 -3.59 -8.60 -11.08
CA SER A 33 -4.50 -9.23 -12.05
C SER A 33 -4.48 -8.50 -13.39
N TYR A 34 -4.63 -7.17 -13.36
CA TYR A 34 -4.60 -6.34 -14.56
C TYR A 34 -3.29 -6.52 -15.34
N ILE A 35 -2.12 -6.46 -14.68
CA ILE A 35 -0.83 -6.62 -15.36
C ILE A 35 -0.71 -7.99 -16.02
N VAL A 36 -1.14 -9.07 -15.35
CA VAL A 36 -1.08 -10.43 -15.90
C VAL A 36 -1.97 -10.58 -17.13
N ASP A 37 -3.16 -9.98 -17.10
CA ASP A 37 -4.11 -10.02 -18.21
C ASP A 37 -3.65 -9.15 -19.38
N GLU A 38 -3.20 -7.93 -19.10
CA GLU A 38 -2.82 -6.96 -20.12
C GLU A 38 -1.49 -7.30 -20.77
N TYR A 39 -0.55 -7.95 -20.06
CA TYR A 39 0.71 -8.42 -20.65
C TYR A 39 0.48 -9.34 -21.87
N LYS A 40 -0.62 -10.11 -21.88
CA LYS A 40 -0.99 -10.99 -23.00
C LYS A 40 -1.71 -10.25 -24.13
N ARG A 41 -2.38 -9.13 -23.83
CA ARG A 41 -3.26 -8.40 -24.75
C ARG A 41 -2.54 -7.21 -25.40
N ASP A 42 -1.94 -6.37 -24.57
CA ASP A 42 -1.15 -5.20 -24.94
C ASP A 42 -0.03 -4.98 -23.93
N ILE A 43 1.15 -5.49 -24.29
CA ILE A 43 2.35 -5.39 -23.46
C ILE A 43 2.78 -3.93 -23.22
N ARG A 44 2.47 -2.99 -24.12
CA ARG A 44 2.82 -1.56 -23.94
C ARG A 44 2.01 -0.94 -22.82
N SER A 45 0.71 -1.25 -22.75
CA SER A 45 -0.17 -0.83 -21.66
C SER A 45 0.29 -1.38 -20.31
N ALA A 46 0.72 -2.64 -20.25
CA ALA A 46 1.29 -3.21 -19.04
C ALA A 46 2.58 -2.49 -18.60
N PHE A 47 3.49 -2.18 -19.54
CA PHE A 47 4.75 -1.50 -19.22
C PHE A 47 4.60 -0.01 -18.87
N ALA A 48 3.57 0.67 -19.40
CA ALA A 48 3.26 2.06 -19.05
C ALA A 48 3.03 2.25 -17.54
N GLY A 49 2.55 1.22 -16.84
CA GLY A 49 2.31 1.24 -15.40
C GLY A 49 3.48 0.76 -14.51
N SER A 50 4.64 0.42 -15.09
CA SER A 50 5.72 -0.28 -14.38
C SER A 50 6.32 0.48 -13.18
N VAL A 51 6.59 1.77 -13.32
CA VAL A 51 7.17 2.59 -12.24
C VAL A 51 6.16 2.87 -11.12
N PRO A 52 4.90 3.28 -11.42
CA PRO A 52 3.85 3.35 -10.41
C PRO A 52 3.60 2.00 -9.71
N TYR A 53 3.67 0.88 -10.44
CA TYR A 53 3.56 -0.47 -9.87
C TYR A 53 4.65 -0.76 -8.85
N LEU A 54 5.92 -0.48 -9.18
CA LEU A 54 7.04 -0.67 -8.24
C LEU A 54 6.84 0.16 -6.97
N LYS A 55 6.40 1.41 -7.09
CA LYS A 55 6.10 2.28 -5.96
C LYS A 55 4.94 1.74 -5.12
N LEU A 56 3.85 1.33 -5.76
CA LEU A 56 2.70 0.72 -5.12
C LEU A 56 3.11 -0.50 -4.30
N ALA A 57 3.86 -1.43 -4.92
CA ALA A 57 4.35 -2.63 -4.26
C ALA A 57 5.20 -2.28 -3.02
N GLY A 58 6.14 -1.34 -3.15
CA GLY A 58 6.96 -0.88 -2.02
C GLY A 58 6.13 -0.34 -0.85
N ILE A 59 5.10 0.47 -1.13
CA ILE A 59 4.21 1.04 -0.10
C ILE A 59 3.39 -0.05 0.59
N VAL A 60 2.83 -1.00 -0.16
CA VAL A 60 2.01 -2.09 0.41
C VAL A 60 2.85 -2.98 1.33
N HIS A 61 4.03 -3.40 0.88
CA HIS A 61 4.91 -4.24 1.70
C HIS A 61 5.48 -3.48 2.90
N GLY A 62 5.86 -2.21 2.74
CA GLY A 62 6.28 -1.35 3.84
C GLY A 62 5.17 -1.16 4.88
N GLY A 63 3.94 -0.90 4.43
CA GLY A 63 2.77 -0.77 5.28
C GLY A 63 2.42 -2.07 6.02
N TRP A 64 2.62 -3.22 5.38
CA TRP A 64 2.49 -4.52 6.03
C TRP A 64 3.49 -4.68 7.19
N GLN A 65 4.77 -4.36 6.97
CA GLN A 65 5.77 -4.41 8.06
C GLN A 65 5.48 -3.39 9.16
N MET A 66 5.00 -2.19 8.81
CA MET A 66 4.58 -1.19 9.80
C MET A 66 3.40 -1.68 10.66
N ALA A 67 2.40 -2.33 10.06
CA ALA A 67 1.28 -2.89 10.80
C ALA A 67 1.73 -4.01 11.77
N ARG A 68 2.65 -4.88 11.35
CA ARG A 68 3.26 -5.89 12.24
C ARG A 68 4.00 -5.24 13.40
N ALA A 69 4.77 -4.19 13.14
CA ALA A 69 5.49 -3.45 14.17
C ALA A 69 4.52 -2.77 15.15
N ALA A 70 3.43 -2.19 14.65
CA ALA A 70 2.40 -1.54 15.46
C ALA A 70 1.70 -2.52 16.42
N LEU A 71 1.37 -3.73 15.95
CA LEU A 71 0.80 -4.79 16.79
C LEU A 71 1.72 -5.15 17.96
N VAL A 72 3.01 -5.35 17.68
CA VAL A 72 4.02 -5.65 18.72
C VAL A 72 4.21 -4.48 19.67
N ALA A 73 4.28 -3.25 19.16
CA ALA A 73 4.44 -2.04 19.96
C ALA A 73 3.26 -1.85 20.92
N THR A 74 2.03 -2.05 20.44
CA THR A 74 0.80 -1.94 21.25
C THR A 74 0.81 -2.97 22.39
N ARG A 75 1.22 -4.21 22.11
CA ARG A 75 1.36 -5.23 23.16
C ARG A 75 2.39 -4.83 24.22
N ARG A 76 3.57 -4.35 23.81
CA ARG A 76 4.64 -3.92 24.74
C ARG A 76 4.21 -2.74 25.63
N ILE A 77 3.47 -1.79 25.06
CA ILE A 77 2.88 -0.68 25.82
C ILE A 77 1.95 -1.22 26.93
N GLY A 78 1.09 -2.20 26.61
CA GLY A 78 0.19 -2.84 27.58
C GLY A 78 0.93 -3.65 28.66
N GLU A 79 2.09 -4.22 28.33
CA GLU A 79 2.96 -4.95 29.27
C GLU A 79 3.81 -4.02 30.16
N GLY A 80 3.79 -2.70 29.92
CA GLY A 80 4.61 -1.74 30.67
C GLY A 80 6.10 -1.75 30.31
N SER A 81 6.49 -2.37 29.18
CA SER A 81 7.88 -2.49 28.73
C SER A 81 8.18 -1.53 27.58
N ASP A 82 9.30 -0.79 27.67
CA ASP A 82 9.83 0.09 26.61
C ASP A 82 8.77 1.02 25.97
N GLY A 83 8.11 1.79 26.83
CA GLY A 83 6.93 2.57 26.45
C GLY A 83 7.22 3.71 25.47
N GLU A 84 8.37 4.38 25.56
CA GLU A 84 8.66 5.54 24.70
C GLU A 84 8.92 5.11 23.25
N PHE A 85 9.84 4.15 23.04
CA PHE A 85 10.10 3.62 21.71
C PHE A 85 8.86 2.97 21.09
N SER A 86 8.11 2.19 21.88
CA SER A 86 6.89 1.53 21.39
C SER A 86 5.81 2.55 20.99
N ARG A 87 5.59 3.61 21.79
CA ARG A 87 4.67 4.70 21.43
C ARG A 87 5.12 5.42 20.15
N ALA A 88 6.41 5.74 20.03
CA ALA A 88 6.96 6.34 18.82
C ALA A 88 6.78 5.43 17.59
N LYS A 89 6.93 4.11 17.77
CA LYS A 89 6.76 3.14 16.70
C LYS A 89 5.30 3.02 16.25
N LEU A 90 4.36 3.01 17.18
CA LEU A 90 2.92 3.04 16.87
C LEU A 90 2.55 4.31 16.10
N ALA A 91 3.00 5.48 16.57
CA ALA A 91 2.77 6.75 15.89
C ALA A 91 3.37 6.78 14.47
N THR A 92 4.58 6.24 14.29
CA THR A 92 5.23 6.14 12.97
C THR A 92 4.43 5.24 12.02
N ALA A 93 3.96 4.09 12.51
CA ALA A 93 3.16 3.17 11.71
C ALA A 93 1.80 3.79 11.32
N ARG A 94 1.19 4.55 12.24
CA ARG A 94 -0.04 5.29 11.99
C ARG A 94 0.15 6.35 10.90
N PHE A 95 1.23 7.13 10.98
CA PHE A 95 1.60 8.09 9.94
C PHE A 95 1.77 7.41 8.58
N PHE A 96 2.50 6.29 8.53
CA PHE A 96 2.69 5.55 7.28
C PHE A 96 1.34 5.10 6.69
N ALA A 97 0.40 4.65 7.53
CA ALA A 97 -0.93 4.27 7.07
C ALA A 97 -1.73 5.46 6.51
N ASP A 98 -1.70 6.60 7.21
CA ASP A 98 -2.50 7.77 6.84
C ASP A 98 -1.92 8.55 5.65
N HIS A 99 -0.61 8.49 5.41
CA HIS A 99 0.06 9.29 4.38
C HIS A 99 0.65 8.47 3.22
N MET A 100 1.08 7.23 3.47
CA MET A 100 1.67 6.39 2.42
C MET A 100 0.65 5.40 1.88
N LEU A 101 0.04 4.57 2.74
CA LEU A 101 -0.92 3.54 2.30
C LEU A 101 -2.16 4.15 1.63
N VAL A 102 -2.58 5.36 2.01
CA VAL A 102 -3.69 6.08 1.33
C VAL A 102 -3.45 6.32 -0.15
N THR A 103 -2.19 6.38 -0.60
CA THR A 103 -1.85 6.65 -2.01
C THR A 103 -2.00 5.42 -2.90
N VAL A 104 -2.05 4.22 -2.32
CA VAL A 104 -2.07 2.95 -3.07
C VAL A 104 -3.27 2.84 -4.01
N PRO A 105 -4.52 3.13 -3.61
CA PRO A 105 -5.65 3.11 -4.54
C PRO A 105 -5.48 4.08 -5.71
N SER A 106 -4.95 5.30 -5.48
CA SER A 106 -4.71 6.25 -6.58
C SER A 106 -3.60 5.79 -7.54
N LEU A 107 -2.56 5.13 -7.02
CA LEU A 107 -1.53 4.52 -7.86
C LEU A 107 -2.11 3.36 -8.68
N ALA A 108 -3.02 2.57 -8.10
CA ALA A 108 -3.70 1.50 -8.82
C ALA A 108 -4.49 2.03 -10.02
N GLU A 109 -5.30 3.07 -9.83
CA GLU A 109 -6.03 3.74 -10.92
C GLU A 109 -5.09 4.27 -12.02
N SER A 110 -3.95 4.84 -11.62
CA SER A 110 -2.95 5.31 -12.58
C SER A 110 -2.36 4.15 -13.42
N ILE A 111 -2.18 2.97 -12.83
CA ILE A 111 -1.64 1.78 -13.51
C ILE A 111 -2.69 1.17 -14.46
N THR A 112 -3.94 1.05 -14.01
CA THR A 112 -4.99 0.35 -14.76
C THR A 112 -5.66 1.22 -15.82
N GLY A 113 -5.65 2.55 -15.66
CA GLY A 113 -6.31 3.49 -16.58
C GLY A 113 -5.37 4.47 -17.30
N GLY A 114 -4.10 4.56 -16.92
CA GLY A 114 -3.20 5.61 -17.42
C GLY A 114 -2.53 5.34 -18.76
N SER A 115 -2.61 4.13 -19.32
CA SER A 115 -1.82 3.74 -20.49
C SER A 115 -2.13 4.58 -21.74
N VAL A 116 -3.40 4.90 -21.97
CA VAL A 116 -3.84 5.72 -23.12
C VAL A 116 -3.11 7.07 -23.14
N GLY A 117 -3.05 7.76 -22.00
CA GLY A 117 -2.36 9.05 -21.89
C GLY A 117 -0.84 8.92 -22.08
N THR A 118 -0.23 7.89 -21.47
CA THR A 118 1.21 7.62 -21.60
C THR A 118 1.64 7.33 -23.04
N LEU A 119 0.76 6.72 -23.84
CA LEU A 119 1.06 6.27 -25.20
C LEU A 119 0.48 7.18 -26.29
N ALA A 120 -0.08 8.34 -25.93
CA ALA A 120 -0.84 9.20 -26.85
C ALA A 120 0.03 9.98 -27.84
N LEU A 121 1.25 10.36 -27.45
CA LEU A 121 2.09 11.26 -28.23
C LEU A 121 3.02 10.48 -29.18
N ALA A 122 3.11 10.96 -30.42
CA ALA A 122 4.16 10.57 -31.35
C ALA A 122 5.49 11.25 -31.01
N GLU A 123 6.59 10.73 -31.55
CA GLU A 123 7.95 11.21 -31.26
C GLU A 123 8.16 12.69 -31.62
N ASP A 124 7.54 13.18 -32.70
CA ASP A 124 7.62 14.56 -33.16
C ASP A 124 6.81 15.57 -32.32
N GLN A 125 6.14 15.09 -31.28
CA GLN A 125 5.32 15.90 -30.37
C GLN A 125 5.99 16.17 -29.01
N PHE A 126 7.25 15.77 -28.83
CA PHE A 126 8.10 16.02 -27.66
C PHE A 126 9.19 17.07 -27.95
#